data_AF-A0A1Q5E0Q9-F1
#
_entry.id   AF-A0A1Q5E0Q9-F1
#
_cell.length_a   1.000
_cell.length_b   1.000
_cell.length_c   1.000
_cell.angle_alpha   90.00
_cell.angle_beta   90.00
_cell.angle_gamma   90.00
#
_symmetry.space_group_name_H-M   'P 1'
#
loop_
_entity.id
_entity.type
_entity.pdbx_description
1 polymer ?
#
loop_
_entity_poly.entity_id
_entity_poly.type
_entity_poly.pdbx_seq_one_letter_code
_entity_poly.pdbx_strand_id
1 'polypeptide(L)'
;MAVTSMRRFELAEWKRSPRLTDLRNTVVGLLAEGRHRTALDEALRGLRRDPEHPDGLFVALTVLAQSRTARLTSPEPLTETQQWNALLAPVTTACSSCDGRWYSTHAVMFTDNDVEIQPTNPIGLQCQKCRYTLCRDCLKAQRPTSYTLSVDAPEVVAASCANRDCGGRGLSAPVLPTGRPDVTPMDPDAIEGVIVVRDGPIRPTTEQALAVVTRFLPLIPDDAPLLHIRRARPGTMGDGAARDGLAQSLLLDLEREGVLAPASWGRSSRMHILAGPGGDGDYLIVPVERSHQRVSPTAPHAVSSPGTYTYLLQILPLRGGWATLRDPRTGDFHDGTFGALSAPPESLPGLAQDLIKRFERMGKSRRVLFFEGDRTQQNLSTDDVYGIGTEGGTALSPYSEGP
;
A
#
# COMPACT_ATOMS: atom_id res chain seq x y z
N MET A 1 9.75 9.46 5.41
CA MET A 1 8.55 8.70 4.98
C MET A 1 8.37 8.80 3.47
N ALA A 2 9.11 7.98 2.72
CA ALA A 2 8.76 7.69 1.34
C ALA A 2 7.41 6.96 1.36
N VAL A 3 6.40 7.50 0.67
CA VAL A 3 5.18 6.73 0.38
C VAL A 3 5.65 5.54 -0.44
N THR A 4 5.56 4.33 0.12
CA THR A 4 5.73 3.09 -0.64
C THR A 4 4.63 3.08 -1.69
N SER A 5 4.92 3.70 -2.84
CA SER A 5 4.08 3.63 -4.02
C SER A 5 3.94 2.16 -4.33
N MET A 6 2.74 1.60 -4.18
CA MET A 6 2.43 0.26 -4.68
C MET A 6 3.07 0.10 -6.06
N ARG A 7 3.79 -1.00 -6.24
CA ARG A 7 4.60 -1.23 -7.43
C ARG A 7 3.67 -1.15 -8.65
N ARG A 8 4.11 -0.44 -9.70
CA ARG A 8 3.36 -0.42 -10.95
C ARG A 8 3.27 -1.85 -11.48
N PHE A 9 2.05 -2.32 -11.73
CA PHE A 9 1.78 -3.64 -12.26
C PHE A 9 2.50 -3.85 -13.60
N GLU A 10 3.38 -4.86 -13.66
CA GLU A 10 4.06 -5.29 -14.88
C GLU A 10 3.51 -6.64 -15.36
N LEU A 11 2.93 -6.66 -16.57
CA LEU A 11 2.28 -7.83 -17.17
C LEU A 11 3.15 -9.10 -17.28
N ALA A 12 4.49 -8.97 -17.25
CA ALA A 12 5.42 -10.07 -17.48
C ALA A 12 5.62 -11.02 -16.27
N GLU A 13 5.27 -10.59 -15.05
CA GLU A 13 5.52 -11.36 -13.82
C GLU A 13 4.46 -12.46 -13.54
N TRP A 14 3.44 -12.58 -14.40
CA TRP A 14 2.18 -13.28 -14.12
C TRP A 14 2.19 -14.83 -14.18
N LYS A 15 3.25 -15.49 -14.66
CA LYS A 15 3.14 -16.89 -15.14
C LYS A 15 3.78 -17.99 -14.25
N ARG A 16 4.26 -17.72 -13.02
CA ARG A 16 5.29 -18.60 -12.39
C ARG A 16 5.07 -19.18 -10.96
N SER A 17 3.88 -19.18 -10.35
CA SER A 17 3.73 -19.69 -8.96
C SER A 17 2.85 -20.95 -8.79
N PRO A 18 3.37 -22.06 -8.21
CA PRO A 18 2.63 -23.32 -8.06
C PRO A 18 1.52 -23.29 -6.99
N ARG A 19 1.73 -22.64 -5.82
CA ARG A 19 0.71 -22.58 -4.73
C ARG A 19 -0.57 -21.83 -5.11
N LEU A 20 -0.53 -21.00 -6.15
CA LEU A 20 -1.67 -20.19 -6.60
C LEU A 20 -2.43 -20.80 -7.78
N THR A 21 -1.92 -21.89 -8.33
CA THR A 21 -2.73 -22.77 -9.20
C THR A 21 -3.91 -23.33 -8.39
N ASP A 22 -3.69 -23.63 -7.09
CA ASP A 22 -4.75 -24.09 -6.18
C ASP A 22 -5.81 -23.01 -5.91
N LEU A 23 -5.39 -21.75 -5.68
CA LEU A 23 -6.31 -20.61 -5.51
C LEU A 23 -7.15 -20.41 -6.78
N ARG A 24 -6.50 -20.41 -7.95
CA ARG A 24 -7.18 -20.28 -9.23
C ARG A 24 -8.20 -21.38 -9.44
N ASN A 25 -7.83 -22.64 -9.21
CA ASN A 25 -8.73 -23.78 -9.33
C ASN A 25 -9.92 -23.67 -8.38
N THR A 26 -9.66 -23.27 -7.13
CA THR A 26 -10.69 -23.07 -6.10
C THR A 26 -11.70 -22.02 -6.53
N VAL A 27 -11.22 -20.85 -6.96
CA VAL A 27 -12.10 -19.75 -7.38
C VAL A 27 -12.87 -20.11 -8.66
N VAL A 28 -12.24 -20.76 -9.65
CA VAL A 28 -12.94 -21.22 -10.85
C VAL A 28 -14.05 -22.22 -10.50
N GLY A 29 -13.80 -23.16 -9.58
CA GLY A 29 -14.81 -24.09 -9.08
C GLY A 29 -15.99 -23.36 -8.42
N LEU A 30 -15.70 -22.40 -7.54
CA LEU A 30 -16.73 -21.58 -6.88
C LEU A 30 -17.54 -20.76 -7.88
N LEU A 31 -16.90 -20.15 -8.88
CA LEU A 31 -17.60 -19.42 -9.94
C LEU A 31 -18.52 -20.34 -10.76
N ALA A 32 -18.09 -21.57 -11.07
CA ALA A 32 -18.91 -22.56 -11.77
C ALA A 32 -20.16 -22.99 -10.96
N GLU A 33 -20.06 -22.96 -9.63
CA GLU A 33 -21.18 -23.21 -8.70
C GLU A 33 -22.08 -21.97 -8.49
N GLY A 34 -21.78 -20.83 -9.13
CA GLY A 34 -22.47 -19.55 -8.90
C GLY A 34 -22.13 -18.91 -7.55
N ARG A 35 -21.05 -19.37 -6.89
CA ARG A 35 -20.60 -18.88 -5.59
C ARG A 35 -19.65 -17.70 -5.73
N HIS A 36 -20.16 -16.59 -6.26
CA HIS A 36 -19.36 -15.39 -6.54
C HIS A 36 -18.82 -14.71 -5.29
N ARG A 37 -19.62 -14.62 -4.22
CA ARG A 37 -19.21 -13.96 -2.97
C ARG A 37 -18.07 -14.71 -2.30
N THR A 38 -18.22 -16.02 -2.17
CA THR A 38 -17.21 -16.92 -1.61
C THR A 38 -15.95 -16.89 -2.46
N ALA A 39 -16.09 -16.90 -3.79
CA ALA A 39 -14.97 -16.81 -4.73
C ALA A 39 -14.13 -15.54 -4.51
N LEU A 40 -14.77 -14.39 -4.30
CA LEU A 40 -14.04 -13.14 -4.02
C LEU A 40 -13.39 -13.17 -2.64
N ASP A 41 -14.03 -13.75 -1.62
CA ASP A 41 -13.43 -13.90 -0.29
C ASP A 41 -12.13 -14.73 -0.33
N GLU A 42 -12.10 -15.83 -1.09
CA GLU A 42 -10.88 -16.62 -1.27
C GLU A 42 -9.77 -15.82 -1.97
N ALA A 43 -10.11 -15.04 -3.00
CA ALA A 43 -9.14 -14.18 -3.66
C ALA A 43 -8.60 -13.10 -2.70
N LEU A 44 -9.47 -12.49 -1.89
CA LEU A 44 -9.08 -11.49 -0.89
C LEU A 44 -8.22 -12.10 0.23
N ARG A 45 -8.47 -13.33 0.67
CA ARG A 45 -7.58 -14.05 1.61
C ARG A 45 -6.19 -14.30 1.02
N GLY A 46 -6.12 -14.63 -0.26
CA GLY A 46 -4.86 -14.73 -1.00
C GLY A 46 -4.12 -13.40 -1.02
N LEU A 47 -4.80 -12.34 -1.43
CA LEU A 47 -4.26 -10.98 -1.50
C LEU A 47 -3.91 -10.39 -0.14
N ARG A 48 -4.58 -10.80 0.94
CA ARG A 48 -4.21 -10.38 2.29
C ARG A 48 -2.78 -10.81 2.65
N ARG A 49 -2.34 -11.98 2.19
CA ARG A 49 -0.97 -12.48 2.46
C ARG A 49 0.07 -11.85 1.53
N ASP A 50 -0.34 -11.50 0.32
CA ASP A 50 0.50 -10.88 -0.69
C ASP A 50 -0.34 -9.93 -1.57
N PRO A 51 -0.46 -8.63 -1.19
CA PRO A 51 -1.35 -7.68 -1.85
C PRO A 51 -0.99 -7.36 -3.29
N GLU A 52 0.26 -7.58 -3.69
CA GLU A 52 0.74 -7.32 -5.05
C GLU A 52 0.77 -8.58 -5.91
N HIS A 53 0.30 -9.72 -5.39
CA HIS A 53 0.40 -11.00 -6.10
C HIS A 53 -0.40 -11.00 -7.41
N PRO A 54 0.24 -11.16 -8.59
CA PRO A 54 -0.43 -11.08 -9.89
C PRO A 54 -1.60 -12.05 -10.06
N ASP A 55 -1.45 -13.32 -9.65
CA ASP A 55 -2.54 -14.31 -9.76
C ASP A 55 -3.73 -14.01 -8.85
N GLY A 56 -3.50 -13.52 -7.63
CA GLY A 56 -4.58 -13.13 -6.72
C GLY A 56 -5.40 -11.98 -7.31
N LEU A 57 -4.68 -10.99 -7.88
CA LEU A 57 -5.28 -9.86 -8.58
C LEU A 57 -6.05 -10.29 -9.83
N PHE A 58 -5.53 -11.25 -10.60
CA PHE A 58 -6.20 -11.82 -11.77
C PHE A 58 -7.51 -12.53 -11.44
N VAL A 59 -7.44 -13.41 -10.44
CA VAL A 59 -8.58 -14.21 -10.02
C VAL A 59 -9.65 -13.31 -9.43
N ALA A 60 -9.27 -12.33 -8.60
CA ALA A 60 -10.18 -11.29 -8.11
C ALA A 60 -10.82 -10.52 -9.28
N LEU A 61 -10.02 -10.07 -10.26
CA LEU A 61 -10.53 -9.37 -11.44
C LEU A 61 -11.48 -10.24 -12.27
N THR A 62 -11.25 -11.55 -12.35
CA THR A 62 -12.14 -12.50 -13.03
C THR A 62 -13.51 -12.60 -12.34
N VAL A 63 -13.53 -12.61 -11.01
CA VAL A 63 -14.78 -12.56 -10.22
C VAL A 63 -15.48 -11.20 -10.38
N LEU A 64 -14.71 -10.11 -10.43
CA LEU A 64 -15.22 -8.74 -10.62
C LEU A 64 -15.59 -8.43 -12.06
N ALA A 65 -15.19 -9.24 -13.04
CA ALA A 65 -15.48 -9.08 -14.46
C ALA A 65 -16.79 -9.77 -14.89
N GLN A 66 -17.46 -10.50 -13.98
CA GLN A 66 -18.68 -11.22 -14.30
C GLN A 66 -19.74 -10.29 -14.88
N SER A 67 -20.50 -10.79 -15.86
CA SER A 67 -21.55 -10.03 -16.54
C SER A 67 -22.60 -9.54 -15.55
N ARG A 68 -23.28 -8.42 -15.88
CA ARG A 68 -24.38 -7.90 -15.05
C ARG A 68 -25.43 -8.98 -14.78
N THR A 69 -25.79 -9.76 -15.79
CA THR A 69 -26.74 -10.87 -15.65
C THR A 69 -26.23 -11.91 -14.66
N ALA A 70 -24.98 -12.38 -14.82
CA ALA A 70 -24.39 -13.37 -13.92
C ALA A 70 -24.36 -12.89 -12.46
N ARG A 71 -24.09 -11.60 -12.22
CA ARG A 71 -24.14 -11.04 -10.86
C ARG A 71 -25.55 -10.99 -10.27
N LEU A 72 -26.55 -10.62 -11.07
CA LEU A 72 -27.93 -10.51 -10.63
C LEU A 72 -28.60 -11.87 -10.42
N THR A 73 -28.21 -12.89 -11.18
CA THR A 73 -28.74 -14.25 -11.04
C THR A 73 -27.95 -15.09 -10.05
N SER A 74 -26.87 -14.54 -9.46
CA SER A 74 -26.04 -15.24 -8.49
C SER A 74 -26.84 -15.55 -7.21
N PRO A 75 -26.81 -16.78 -6.69
CA PRO A 75 -27.39 -17.09 -5.37
C PRO A 75 -26.68 -16.32 -4.24
N GLU A 76 -25.42 -15.93 -4.46
CA GLU A 76 -24.66 -15.06 -3.56
C GLU A 76 -24.07 -13.87 -4.33
N PRO A 77 -24.80 -12.74 -4.40
CA PRO A 77 -24.27 -11.55 -5.06
C PRO A 77 -23.07 -10.98 -4.28
N LEU A 78 -22.15 -10.36 -5.01
CA LEU A 78 -21.03 -9.63 -4.41
C LEU A 78 -21.55 -8.45 -3.59
N THR A 79 -21.05 -8.30 -2.37
CA THR A 79 -21.36 -7.13 -1.54
C THR A 79 -20.58 -5.91 -2.01
N GLU A 80 -21.09 -4.71 -1.72
CA GLU A 80 -20.38 -3.47 -1.98
C GLU A 80 -19.04 -3.41 -1.20
N THR A 81 -19.03 -3.91 0.04
CA THR A 81 -17.83 -4.01 0.88
C THR A 81 -16.70 -4.80 0.21
N GLN A 82 -16.99 -5.95 -0.37
CA GLN A 82 -15.98 -6.74 -1.08
C GLN A 82 -15.56 -6.06 -2.38
N GLN A 83 -16.51 -5.48 -3.12
CA GLN A 83 -16.25 -4.77 -4.37
C GLN A 83 -15.41 -3.51 -4.19
N TRP A 84 -15.29 -2.95 -2.99
CA TRP A 84 -14.45 -1.79 -2.71
C TRP A 84 -13.33 -2.06 -1.71
N ASN A 85 -12.97 -3.32 -1.53
CA ASN A 85 -11.88 -3.68 -0.64
C ASN A 85 -10.56 -3.01 -1.10
N ALA A 86 -9.77 -2.53 -0.14
CA ALA A 86 -8.48 -1.88 -0.36
C ALA A 86 -7.46 -2.80 -1.05
N LEU A 87 -7.53 -4.12 -0.84
CA LEU A 87 -6.69 -5.11 -1.51
C LEU A 87 -6.89 -5.16 -3.03
N LEU A 88 -8.03 -4.65 -3.52
CA LEU A 88 -8.32 -4.54 -4.96
C LEU A 88 -7.80 -3.24 -5.56
N ALA A 89 -7.17 -2.36 -4.77
CA ALA A 89 -6.61 -1.11 -5.24
C ALA A 89 -5.71 -1.28 -6.48
N PRO A 90 -4.78 -2.27 -6.56
CA PRO A 90 -3.87 -2.40 -7.69
C PRO A 90 -4.56 -2.63 -9.04
N VAL A 91 -5.75 -3.25 -9.03
CA VAL A 91 -6.54 -3.55 -10.24
C VAL A 91 -7.71 -2.59 -10.46
N THR A 92 -7.88 -1.62 -9.58
CA THR A 92 -8.94 -0.61 -9.70
C THR A 92 -8.52 0.51 -10.65
N THR A 93 -9.48 0.98 -11.44
CA THR A 93 -9.37 2.22 -12.22
C THR A 93 -10.29 3.27 -11.63
N ALA A 94 -9.82 4.52 -11.53
CA ALA A 94 -10.62 5.66 -11.10
C ALA A 94 -10.72 6.73 -12.20
N CYS A 95 -11.89 7.36 -12.31
CA CYS A 95 -12.12 8.51 -13.18
C CYS A 95 -11.45 9.74 -12.56
N SER A 96 -10.58 10.40 -13.31
CA SER A 96 -9.92 11.64 -12.89
C SER A 96 -10.87 12.82 -12.72
N SER A 97 -12.14 12.72 -13.16
CA SER A 97 -13.12 13.80 -13.05
C SER A 97 -14.16 13.57 -11.96
N CYS A 98 -14.74 12.38 -11.84
CA CYS A 98 -15.81 12.09 -10.88
C CYS A 98 -15.41 11.14 -9.75
N ASP A 99 -14.16 10.66 -9.74
CA ASP A 99 -13.68 9.57 -8.87
C ASP A 99 -14.52 8.29 -8.93
N GLY A 100 -15.36 8.14 -9.96
CA GLY A 100 -16.08 6.89 -10.24
C GLY A 100 -15.07 5.79 -10.53
N ARG A 101 -15.26 4.62 -9.93
CA ARG A 101 -14.31 3.51 -9.99
C ARG A 101 -14.88 2.32 -10.74
N TRP A 102 -14.01 1.58 -11.41
CA TRP A 102 -14.36 0.34 -12.10
C TRP A 102 -13.15 -0.59 -12.23
N TYR A 103 -13.43 -1.82 -12.63
CA TYR A 103 -12.42 -2.85 -12.88
C TYR A 103 -12.23 -3.02 -14.39
N SER A 104 -11.06 -2.63 -14.91
CA SER A 104 -10.79 -2.74 -16.35
C SER A 104 -10.41 -4.17 -16.71
N THR A 105 -11.30 -4.85 -17.44
CA THR A 105 -11.07 -6.22 -17.92
C THR A 105 -9.99 -6.32 -18.99
N HIS A 106 -9.54 -5.19 -19.56
CA HIS A 106 -8.47 -5.17 -20.55
C HIS A 106 -7.19 -5.79 -20.00
N ALA A 107 -6.90 -5.61 -18.70
CA ALA A 107 -5.74 -6.24 -18.06
C ALA A 107 -5.78 -7.78 -18.13
N VAL A 108 -6.97 -8.38 -18.03
CA VAL A 108 -7.18 -9.84 -18.18
C VAL A 108 -6.93 -10.28 -19.63
N MET A 109 -7.29 -9.46 -20.60
CA MET A 109 -7.20 -9.82 -22.03
C MET A 109 -5.78 -9.75 -22.60
N PHE A 110 -4.85 -9.05 -21.94
CA PHE A 110 -3.45 -9.00 -22.36
C PHE A 110 -2.59 -10.18 -21.85
N THR A 111 -3.17 -11.20 -21.19
CA THR A 111 -2.44 -12.41 -20.77
C THR A 111 -1.94 -13.26 -21.95
N ASP A 112 -2.71 -13.24 -23.04
CA ASP A 112 -2.58 -14.16 -24.16
C ASP A 112 -2.57 -13.38 -25.50
N ASN A 113 -1.36 -13.00 -25.91
CA ASN A 113 -0.97 -12.52 -27.25
C ASN A 113 -1.36 -11.07 -27.64
N ASP A 114 -0.63 -10.57 -28.66
CA ASP A 114 -0.76 -9.28 -29.36
C ASP A 114 -2.13 -9.09 -30.06
N VAL A 115 -3.21 -9.22 -29.32
CA VAL A 115 -4.56 -8.95 -29.82
C VAL A 115 -4.79 -7.45 -29.77
N GLU A 116 -4.88 -6.82 -30.94
CA GLU A 116 -5.31 -5.42 -31.04
C GLU A 116 -6.81 -5.34 -30.70
N ILE A 117 -7.12 -5.00 -29.45
CA ILE A 117 -8.50 -4.84 -28.99
C ILE A 117 -8.99 -3.45 -29.39
N GLN A 118 -9.95 -3.39 -30.31
CA GLN A 118 -10.73 -2.18 -30.59
C GLN A 118 -12.08 -2.26 -29.87
N PRO A 119 -12.20 -1.74 -28.63
CA PRO A 119 -13.47 -1.77 -27.92
C PRO A 119 -14.45 -0.80 -28.59
N THR A 120 -15.59 -1.33 -29.03
CA THR A 120 -16.67 -0.54 -29.66
C THR A 120 -17.46 0.31 -28.66
N ASN A 121 -17.45 -0.05 -27.37
CA ASN A 121 -18.12 0.68 -26.29
C ASN A 121 -17.26 0.67 -25.01
N PRO A 122 -16.15 1.42 -24.98
CA PRO A 122 -15.24 1.40 -23.84
C PRO A 122 -15.90 2.00 -22.59
N ILE A 123 -15.69 1.36 -21.43
CA ILE A 123 -16.16 1.86 -20.12
C ILE A 123 -15.48 3.20 -19.75
N GLY A 124 -14.31 3.47 -20.31
CA GLY A 124 -13.59 4.73 -20.19
C GLY A 124 -12.44 4.82 -21.19
N LEU A 125 -11.77 5.97 -21.22
CA LEU A 125 -10.57 6.20 -22.04
C LEU A 125 -9.45 6.77 -21.18
N GLN A 126 -8.21 6.46 -21.54
CA GLN A 126 -7.03 6.83 -20.77
C GLN A 126 -5.95 7.46 -21.65
N CYS A 127 -5.27 8.48 -21.13
CA CYS A 127 -4.03 8.99 -21.69
C CYS A 127 -2.91 8.00 -21.39
N GLN A 128 -2.35 7.36 -22.40
CA GLN A 128 -1.31 6.34 -22.22
C GLN A 128 0.03 6.92 -21.69
N LYS A 129 0.20 8.25 -21.68
CA LYS A 129 1.39 8.92 -21.14
C LYS A 129 1.27 9.23 -19.64
N CYS A 130 0.18 9.89 -19.21
CA CYS A 130 0.03 10.36 -17.82
C CYS A 130 -1.06 9.64 -17.02
N ARG A 131 -1.74 8.65 -17.60
CA ARG A 131 -2.82 7.88 -16.97
C ARG A 131 -4.06 8.69 -16.58
N TYR A 132 -4.19 9.94 -17.05
CA TYR A 132 -5.45 10.67 -16.95
C TYR A 132 -6.57 9.85 -17.60
N THR A 133 -7.60 9.52 -16.83
CA THR A 133 -8.63 8.56 -17.21
C THR A 133 -10.01 9.17 -17.04
N LEU A 134 -10.89 9.02 -18.02
CA LEU A 134 -12.29 9.43 -17.93
C LEU A 134 -13.20 8.23 -18.11
N CYS A 135 -14.22 8.11 -17.24
CA CYS A 135 -15.29 7.14 -17.43
C CYS A 135 -16.21 7.59 -18.58
N ARG A 136 -17.00 6.64 -19.09
CA ARG A 136 -17.97 6.87 -20.17
C ARG A 136 -18.93 8.02 -19.90
N ASP A 137 -19.38 8.18 -18.66
CA ASP A 137 -20.37 9.21 -18.33
C ASP A 137 -19.73 10.61 -18.34
N CYS A 138 -18.51 10.75 -17.82
CA CYS A 138 -17.75 12.00 -17.93
C CYS A 138 -17.38 12.32 -19.38
N LEU A 139 -17.06 11.31 -20.20
CA LEU A 139 -16.81 11.48 -21.63
C LEU A 139 -18.07 11.98 -22.37
N LYS A 140 -19.25 11.47 -22.01
CA LYS A 140 -20.54 11.94 -22.55
C LYS A 140 -20.87 13.36 -22.12
N ALA A 141 -20.63 13.70 -20.85
CA ALA A 141 -20.89 15.03 -20.31
C ALA A 141 -20.03 16.14 -20.94
N GLN A 142 -18.85 15.79 -21.47
CA GLN A 142 -17.98 16.73 -22.18
C GLN A 142 -18.43 17.02 -23.63
N ARG A 143 -19.46 16.34 -24.13
CA ARG A 143 -19.94 16.52 -25.51
C ARG A 143 -21.00 17.61 -25.61
N PRO A 144 -20.99 18.39 -26.71
CA PRO A 144 -22.19 19.09 -27.14
C PRO A 144 -23.26 18.04 -27.46
N THR A 145 -24.40 18.08 -26.77
CA THR A 145 -25.55 17.22 -27.06
C THR A 145 -26.08 17.54 -28.47
N SER A 146 -25.73 16.73 -29.46
CA SER A 146 -26.35 16.79 -30.78
C SER A 146 -27.62 15.92 -30.77
N TYR A 147 -28.78 16.56 -30.86
CA TYR A 147 -30.11 15.93 -30.86
C TYR A 147 -30.45 15.20 -32.18
N THR A 148 -29.52 15.15 -33.15
CA THR A 148 -29.73 14.61 -34.50
C THR A 148 -29.04 13.27 -34.76
N LEU A 149 -28.26 12.74 -33.80
CA LEU A 149 -27.56 11.46 -33.99
C LEU A 149 -28.52 10.28 -33.76
N SER A 150 -28.51 9.33 -34.69
CA SER A 150 -29.24 8.06 -34.58
C SER A 150 -28.75 7.26 -33.36
N VAL A 151 -29.68 6.63 -32.64
CA VAL A 151 -29.43 5.82 -31.43
C VAL A 151 -28.46 4.65 -31.71
N ASP A 152 -28.41 4.17 -32.96
CA ASP A 152 -27.64 2.99 -33.37
C ASP A 152 -26.30 3.30 -34.07
N ALA A 153 -25.89 4.58 -34.15
CA ALA A 153 -24.62 4.92 -34.77
C ALA A 153 -23.43 4.57 -33.85
N PRO A 154 -22.39 3.87 -34.34
CA PRO A 154 -21.19 3.58 -33.55
C PRO A 154 -20.50 4.88 -33.10
N GLU A 155 -20.36 5.04 -31.80
CA GLU A 155 -19.86 6.26 -31.17
C GLU A 155 -18.32 6.25 -31.09
N VAL A 156 -17.64 6.98 -31.98
CA VAL A 156 -16.20 7.21 -31.82
C VAL A 156 -16.01 8.27 -30.74
N VAL A 157 -15.41 7.88 -29.61
CA VAL A 157 -15.13 8.79 -28.50
C VAL A 157 -13.70 9.32 -28.60
N ALA A 158 -13.57 10.55 -29.11
CA ALA A 158 -12.32 11.30 -29.08
C ALA A 158 -12.40 12.34 -27.94
N ALA A 159 -11.55 12.19 -26.94
CA ALA A 159 -11.34 13.18 -25.90
C ALA A 159 -9.85 13.49 -25.78
N SER A 160 -9.52 14.72 -25.43
CA SER A 160 -8.14 15.16 -25.27
C SER A 160 -7.72 15.06 -23.81
N CYS A 161 -6.46 14.69 -23.56
CA CYS A 161 -5.92 14.73 -22.21
C CYS A 161 -5.87 16.18 -21.69
N ALA A 162 -6.45 16.41 -20.50
CA ALA A 162 -6.43 17.72 -19.83
C ALA A 162 -5.02 18.13 -19.33
N ASN A 163 -4.10 17.17 -19.19
CA ASN A 163 -2.73 17.44 -18.76
C ASN A 163 -1.93 18.07 -19.92
N ARG A 164 -1.49 19.33 -19.72
CA ARG A 164 -0.73 20.12 -20.71
C ARG A 164 0.60 19.48 -21.09
N ASP A 165 1.24 18.75 -20.18
CA ASP A 165 2.53 18.07 -20.42
C ASP A 165 2.41 16.89 -21.41
N CYS A 166 1.18 16.46 -21.69
CA CYS A 166 0.87 15.46 -22.70
C CYS A 166 0.56 16.07 -24.07
N GLY A 167 0.60 17.40 -24.22
CA GLY A 167 0.40 18.09 -25.50
C GLY A 167 -0.98 17.85 -26.10
N GLY A 168 -2.00 17.58 -25.28
CA GLY A 168 -3.35 17.27 -25.76
C GLY A 168 -3.47 15.92 -26.47
N ARG A 169 -2.53 14.98 -26.27
CA ARG A 169 -2.67 13.60 -26.78
C ARG A 169 -4.06 13.04 -26.44
N GLY A 170 -4.65 12.35 -27.41
CA GLY A 170 -5.98 11.74 -27.26
C GLY A 170 -6.01 10.70 -26.14
N LEU A 171 -7.19 10.52 -25.56
CA LEU A 171 -7.51 9.40 -24.68
C LEU A 171 -7.84 8.18 -25.55
N SER A 172 -7.31 7.03 -25.20
CA SER A 172 -7.53 5.78 -25.94
C SER A 172 -7.77 4.61 -25.00
N ALA A 173 -8.29 3.52 -25.55
CA ALA A 173 -8.16 2.20 -24.94
C ALA A 173 -6.75 1.63 -25.21
N PRO A 174 -6.29 0.62 -24.44
CA PRO A 174 -6.92 0.08 -23.25
C PRO A 174 -6.84 1.05 -22.06
N VAL A 175 -7.78 0.93 -21.13
CA VAL A 175 -7.66 1.60 -19.83
C VAL A 175 -6.93 0.68 -18.88
N LEU A 176 -5.75 1.09 -18.41
CA LEU A 176 -5.02 0.34 -17.40
C LEU A 176 -5.47 0.75 -15.99
N PRO A 177 -5.34 -0.15 -14.99
CA PRO A 177 -5.55 0.19 -13.59
C PRO A 177 -4.74 1.42 -13.19
N THR A 178 -5.36 2.31 -12.42
CA THR A 178 -4.73 3.54 -11.93
C THR A 178 -4.40 3.46 -10.45
N GLY A 179 -4.78 2.36 -9.78
CA GLY A 179 -4.67 2.24 -8.34
C GLY A 179 -5.81 2.96 -7.62
N ARG A 180 -5.73 2.97 -6.29
CA ARG A 180 -6.55 3.77 -5.40
C ARG A 180 -5.66 4.61 -4.48
N PRO A 181 -5.58 5.94 -4.70
CA PRO A 181 -4.74 6.80 -3.87
C PRO A 181 -5.35 7.05 -2.47
N ASP A 182 -6.63 6.74 -2.29
CA ASP A 182 -7.33 6.87 -1.01
C ASP A 182 -7.07 5.69 -0.05
N VAL A 183 -6.43 4.62 -0.52
CA VAL A 183 -6.04 3.48 0.31
C VAL A 183 -4.75 3.77 1.05
N THR A 184 -4.70 3.46 2.34
CA THR A 184 -3.48 3.58 3.13
C THR A 184 -2.61 2.35 2.86
N PRO A 185 -1.38 2.52 2.33
CA PRO A 185 -0.46 1.39 2.13
C PRO A 185 -0.02 0.88 3.50
N MET A 186 -0.39 -0.35 3.83
CA MET A 186 -0.07 -0.97 5.11
C MET A 186 0.03 -2.47 4.90
N ASP A 187 1.00 -3.12 5.54
CA ASP A 187 1.05 -4.58 5.58
C ASP A 187 -0.10 -5.07 6.49
N PRO A 188 -1.02 -5.91 5.98
CA PRO A 188 -2.13 -6.45 6.76
C PRO A 188 -1.70 -7.14 8.06
N ASP A 189 -0.53 -7.78 8.08
CA ASP A 189 0.01 -8.48 9.25
C ASP A 189 0.73 -7.54 10.23
N ALA A 190 1.12 -6.35 9.76
CA ALA A 190 1.63 -5.29 10.61
C ALA A 190 0.52 -4.57 11.38
N ILE A 191 -0.76 -4.83 11.14
CA ILE A 191 -1.85 -4.19 11.89
C ILE A 191 -2.01 -4.88 13.26
N GLU A 192 -1.89 -4.10 14.34
CA GLU A 192 -2.16 -4.55 15.71
C GLU A 192 -3.65 -4.44 16.04
N GLY A 193 -4.24 -3.30 15.68
CA GLY A 193 -5.64 -3.00 15.91
C GLY A 193 -6.08 -1.76 15.13
N VAL A 194 -7.38 -1.61 14.95
CA VAL A 194 -7.98 -0.46 14.27
C VAL A 194 -9.08 0.11 15.14
N ILE A 195 -8.91 1.33 15.62
CA ILE A 195 -9.97 2.04 16.32
C ILE A 195 -10.95 2.60 15.30
N VAL A 196 -12.23 2.35 15.50
CA VAL A 196 -13.30 2.88 14.65
C VAL A 196 -14.27 3.66 15.49
N VAL A 197 -14.46 4.92 15.14
CA VAL A 197 -15.43 5.81 15.78
C VAL A 197 -16.31 6.42 14.71
N ARG A 198 -17.62 6.45 14.98
CA ARG A 198 -18.60 7.16 14.15
C ARG A 198 -19.06 8.38 14.92
N ASP A 199 -19.18 9.51 14.23
CA ASP A 199 -19.77 10.70 14.82
C ASP A 199 -21.24 10.46 15.15
N GLY A 200 -21.67 10.98 16.30
CA GLY A 200 -23.01 10.79 16.83
C GLY A 200 -23.13 9.76 17.97
N PRO A 201 -24.34 9.62 18.53
CA PRO A 201 -24.57 8.92 19.80
C PRO A 201 -24.53 7.38 19.68
N ILE A 202 -24.69 6.85 18.47
CA ILE A 202 -24.82 5.42 18.22
C ILE A 202 -23.49 4.90 17.65
N ARG A 203 -22.86 3.96 18.37
CA ARG A 203 -21.68 3.24 17.86
C ARG A 203 -22.04 2.48 16.56
N PRO A 204 -21.14 2.39 15.58
CA PRO A 204 -21.38 1.52 14.42
C PRO A 204 -21.43 0.06 14.87
N THR A 205 -22.15 -0.78 14.14
CA THR A 205 -22.04 -2.24 14.29
C THR A 205 -20.69 -2.72 13.73
N THR A 206 -20.29 -3.95 14.03
CA THR A 206 -19.09 -4.55 13.45
C THR A 206 -19.15 -4.60 11.92
N GLU A 207 -20.32 -4.92 11.36
CA GLU A 207 -20.54 -4.94 9.92
C GLU A 207 -20.39 -3.55 9.28
N GLN A 208 -20.97 -2.51 9.90
CA GLN A 208 -20.81 -1.12 9.44
C GLN A 208 -19.35 -0.67 9.53
N ALA A 209 -18.68 -0.95 10.65
CA ALA A 209 -17.28 -0.60 10.85
C ALA A 209 -16.38 -1.31 9.82
N LEU A 210 -16.57 -2.61 9.62
CA LEU A 210 -15.82 -3.39 8.65
C LEU A 210 -16.04 -2.85 7.23
N ALA A 211 -17.28 -2.57 6.84
CA ALA A 211 -17.59 -2.03 5.51
C ALA A 211 -16.83 -0.73 5.18
N VAL A 212 -16.68 0.15 6.17
CA VAL A 212 -15.92 1.39 6.01
C VAL A 212 -14.43 1.13 6.07
N VAL A 213 -13.95 0.33 7.03
CA VAL A 213 -12.53 0.09 7.25
C VAL A 213 -11.87 -0.63 6.07
N THR A 214 -12.47 -1.71 5.57
CA THR A 214 -11.89 -2.52 4.48
C THR A 214 -11.82 -1.74 3.17
N ARG A 215 -12.51 -0.59 3.07
CA ARG A 215 -12.39 0.32 1.93
C ARG A 215 -11.03 1.03 1.90
N PHE A 216 -10.43 1.29 3.05
CA PHE A 216 -9.22 2.12 3.16
C PHE A 216 -8.01 1.36 3.69
N LEU A 217 -8.23 0.27 4.42
CA LEU A 217 -7.20 -0.62 4.96
C LEU A 217 -7.32 -2.01 4.33
N PRO A 218 -6.19 -2.71 4.12
CA PRO A 218 -6.14 -4.01 3.48
C PRO A 218 -6.56 -5.13 4.44
N LEU A 219 -7.75 -4.98 5.02
CA LEU A 219 -8.40 -5.95 5.90
C LEU A 219 -9.52 -6.69 5.16
N ILE A 220 -9.85 -7.88 5.65
CA ILE A 220 -10.94 -8.74 5.18
C ILE A 220 -11.88 -9.06 6.35
N PRO A 221 -13.04 -9.71 6.13
CA PRO A 221 -13.96 -10.04 7.21
C PRO A 221 -13.36 -10.85 8.36
N ASP A 222 -12.37 -11.71 8.06
CA ASP A 222 -11.66 -12.51 9.06
C ASP A 222 -10.90 -11.64 10.09
N ASP A 223 -10.65 -10.36 9.78
CA ASP A 223 -9.95 -9.39 10.63
C ASP A 223 -10.87 -8.57 11.52
N ALA A 224 -12.18 -8.87 11.54
CA ALA A 224 -13.13 -8.21 12.45
C ALA A 224 -12.65 -8.16 13.91
N PRO A 225 -11.93 -9.16 14.47
CA PRO A 225 -11.38 -9.08 15.82
C PRO A 225 -10.38 -7.94 16.06
N LEU A 226 -9.73 -7.40 15.01
CA LEU A 226 -8.82 -6.25 15.11
C LEU A 226 -9.56 -4.92 15.30
N LEU A 227 -10.88 -4.90 15.09
CA LEU A 227 -11.67 -3.67 15.14
C LEU A 227 -12.07 -3.31 16.58
N HIS A 228 -11.58 -2.17 17.06
CA HIS A 228 -11.94 -1.60 18.35
C HIS A 228 -12.95 -0.47 18.16
N ILE A 229 -14.23 -0.85 18.15
CA ILE A 229 -15.32 0.11 17.98
C ILE A 229 -15.52 0.90 19.27
N ARG A 230 -15.48 2.23 19.18
CA ARG A 230 -15.61 3.15 20.33
C ARG A 230 -16.68 4.20 20.06
N ARG A 231 -17.20 4.80 21.13
CA ARG A 231 -18.18 5.90 21.06
C ARG A 231 -17.44 7.23 21.08
N ALA A 232 -17.85 8.16 20.22
CA ALA A 232 -17.51 9.59 20.36
C ALA A 232 -18.56 10.29 21.23
N ARG A 233 -18.16 11.39 21.87
CA ARG A 233 -19.14 12.36 22.38
C ARG A 233 -19.56 13.25 21.20
N PRO A 234 -20.83 13.63 21.07
CA PRO A 234 -21.24 14.55 20.02
C PRO A 234 -20.36 15.81 20.02
N GLY A 235 -19.87 16.21 18.84
CA GLY A 235 -19.02 17.39 18.67
C GLY A 235 -17.50 17.15 18.79
N THR A 236 -17.03 15.95 19.17
CA THR A 236 -15.58 15.65 19.22
C THR A 236 -14.96 15.41 17.84
N MET A 237 -15.76 15.42 16.77
CA MET A 237 -15.34 15.20 15.39
C MET A 237 -15.27 16.50 14.56
N GLY A 238 -15.63 17.65 15.14
CA GLY A 238 -15.86 18.90 14.40
C GLY A 238 -14.60 19.56 13.82
N ASP A 239 -13.42 19.31 14.39
CA ASP A 239 -12.15 19.84 13.88
C ASP A 239 -10.99 18.84 14.05
N GLY A 240 -9.82 19.18 13.50
CA GLY A 240 -8.64 18.30 13.53
C GLY A 240 -8.08 18.06 14.93
N ALA A 241 -8.05 19.09 15.78
CA ALA A 241 -7.48 19.00 17.12
C ALA A 241 -8.36 18.15 18.04
N ALA A 242 -9.68 18.29 17.93
CA ALA A 242 -10.66 17.47 18.65
C ALA A 242 -10.56 15.99 18.25
N ARG A 243 -10.42 15.72 16.94
CA ARG A 243 -10.22 14.35 16.41
C ARG A 243 -8.93 13.72 16.92
N ASP A 244 -7.83 14.48 16.92
CA ASP A 244 -6.54 14.01 17.44
C ASP A 244 -6.60 13.75 18.95
N GLY A 245 -7.21 14.65 19.73
CA GLY A 245 -7.40 14.48 21.17
C GLY A 245 -8.27 13.25 21.50
N LEU A 246 -9.34 13.03 20.72
CA LEU A 246 -10.17 11.83 20.84
C LEU A 246 -9.37 10.56 20.53
N ALA A 247 -8.65 10.52 19.41
CA ALA A 247 -7.80 9.39 19.03
C ALA A 247 -6.78 9.07 20.13
N GLN A 248 -6.08 10.10 20.64
CA GLN A 248 -5.08 9.94 21.68
C GLN A 248 -5.67 9.36 22.96
N SER A 249 -6.83 9.86 23.40
CA SER A 249 -7.52 9.33 24.58
C SER A 249 -7.89 7.85 24.39
N LEU A 250 -8.46 7.48 23.24
CA LEU A 250 -8.89 6.09 22.98
C LEU A 250 -7.71 5.12 22.88
N LEU A 251 -6.59 5.57 22.30
CA LEU A 251 -5.36 4.80 22.24
C LEU A 251 -4.80 4.53 23.64
N LEU A 252 -4.74 5.56 24.50
CA LEU A 252 -4.30 5.41 25.88
C LEU A 252 -5.21 4.47 26.69
N ASP A 253 -6.52 4.51 26.46
CA ASP A 253 -7.46 3.60 27.12
C ASP A 253 -7.22 2.14 26.70
N LEU A 254 -7.01 1.88 25.40
CA LEU A 254 -6.68 0.55 24.88
C LEU A 254 -5.32 0.03 25.37
N GLU A 255 -4.33 0.91 25.56
CA GLU A 255 -3.05 0.56 26.18
C GLU A 255 -3.24 0.15 27.64
N ARG A 256 -4.05 0.88 28.42
CA ARG A 256 -4.37 0.54 29.82
C ARG A 256 -5.14 -0.78 29.93
N GLU A 257 -5.99 -1.07 28.96
CA GLU A 257 -6.71 -2.36 28.86
C GLU A 257 -5.80 -3.52 28.46
N GLY A 258 -4.54 -3.26 28.05
CA GLY A 258 -3.60 -4.27 27.57
C GLY A 258 -3.96 -4.82 26.19
N VAL A 259 -4.84 -4.13 25.45
CA VAL A 259 -5.27 -4.52 24.11
C VAL A 259 -4.27 -4.07 23.06
N LEU A 260 -3.67 -2.89 23.26
CA LEU A 260 -2.59 -2.36 22.42
C LEU A 260 -1.29 -2.25 23.22
N ALA A 261 -0.16 -2.47 22.54
CA ALA A 261 1.15 -2.25 23.10
C ALA A 261 1.40 -0.75 23.38
N PRO A 262 2.23 -0.41 24.39
CA PRO A 262 2.53 0.97 24.73
C PRO A 262 3.04 1.81 23.56
N ALA A 263 2.89 3.14 23.67
CA ALA A 263 3.30 4.11 22.65
C ALA A 263 2.60 3.90 21.29
N SER A 264 1.36 3.41 21.31
CA SER A 264 0.47 3.24 20.17
C SER A 264 0.23 4.55 19.41
N TRP A 265 0.24 5.71 20.10
CA TRP A 265 0.13 7.02 19.45
C TRP A 265 1.17 7.22 18.34
N GLY A 266 2.44 6.92 18.62
CA GLY A 266 3.54 7.07 17.66
C GLY A 266 3.52 6.04 16.52
N ARG A 267 2.71 4.98 16.66
CA ARG A 267 2.53 3.90 15.68
C ARG A 267 1.18 3.96 14.96
N SER A 268 0.45 5.06 15.14
CA SER A 268 -0.90 5.21 14.61
C SER A 268 -0.95 6.19 13.45
N SER A 269 -1.79 5.90 12.46
CA SER A 269 -2.16 6.81 11.39
C SER A 269 -3.63 7.20 11.55
N ARG A 270 -3.99 8.46 11.30
CA ARG A 270 -5.37 8.95 11.46
C ARG A 270 -6.02 9.19 10.11
N MET A 271 -7.16 8.55 9.88
CA MET A 271 -8.00 8.78 8.70
C MET A 271 -9.34 9.33 9.13
N HIS A 272 -9.73 10.44 8.53
CA HIS A 272 -11.07 11.01 8.69
C HIS A 272 -11.86 10.81 7.41
N ILE A 273 -12.93 10.01 7.49
CA ILE A 273 -13.78 9.67 6.36
C ILE A 273 -15.09 10.41 6.53
N LEU A 274 -15.35 11.33 5.61
CA LEU A 274 -16.63 12.04 5.57
C LEU A 274 -17.70 11.10 5.01
N ALA A 275 -18.77 10.90 5.77
CA ALA A 275 -19.97 10.32 5.22
C ALA A 275 -20.54 11.37 4.25
N GLY A 276 -20.44 11.10 2.94
CA GLY A 276 -21.03 11.95 1.93
C GLY A 276 -22.54 12.17 2.16
N PRO A 277 -23.19 13.00 1.32
CA PRO A 277 -24.62 13.29 1.45
C PRO A 277 -25.45 11.99 1.41
N GLY A 278 -26.02 11.61 2.56
CA GLY A 278 -26.80 10.38 2.75
C GLY A 278 -26.11 9.25 3.54
N GLY A 279 -24.89 9.45 4.02
CA GLY A 279 -24.18 8.44 4.82
C GLY A 279 -24.54 8.45 6.32
N ASP A 280 -24.24 7.34 7.00
CA ASP A 280 -24.55 7.07 8.41
C ASP A 280 -23.75 7.92 9.45
N GLY A 281 -23.04 8.97 9.02
CA GLY A 281 -22.20 9.84 9.85
C GLY A 281 -20.70 9.69 9.60
N ASP A 282 -19.92 10.72 9.91
CA ASP A 282 -18.47 10.75 9.67
C ASP A 282 -17.73 9.71 10.53
N TYR A 283 -16.65 9.14 9.98
CA TYR A 283 -15.85 8.12 10.67
C TYR A 283 -14.44 8.62 10.94
N LEU A 284 -13.93 8.31 12.14
CA LEU A 284 -12.52 8.34 12.47
C LEU A 284 -12.01 6.89 12.51
N ILE A 285 -11.01 6.62 11.69
CA ILE A 285 -10.33 5.32 11.63
C ILE A 285 -8.88 5.53 12.04
N VAL A 286 -8.43 4.77 13.03
CA VAL A 286 -7.07 4.87 13.57
C VAL A 286 -6.44 3.48 13.57
N PRO A 287 -5.82 3.04 12.46
CA PRO A 287 -4.94 1.88 12.47
C PRO A 287 -3.74 2.13 13.38
N VAL A 288 -3.35 1.08 14.08
CA VAL A 288 -2.13 1.01 14.90
C VAL A 288 -1.27 -0.10 14.36
N GLU A 289 -0.07 0.24 13.91
CA GLU A 289 0.92 -0.73 13.44
C GLU A 289 1.56 -1.44 14.63
N ARG A 290 1.72 -2.76 14.58
CA ARG A 290 2.44 -3.57 15.56
C ARG A 290 3.81 -2.98 15.80
N SER A 291 4.20 -2.92 17.07
CA SER A 291 5.57 -2.56 17.39
C SER A 291 6.46 -3.65 16.81
N HIS A 292 7.28 -3.30 15.83
CA HIS A 292 8.53 -4.03 15.59
C HIS A 292 9.46 -3.77 16.77
N GLN A 293 9.05 -4.14 17.99
CA GLN A 293 10.02 -4.60 18.95
C GLN A 293 10.62 -5.83 18.29
N ARG A 294 11.72 -5.63 17.54
CA ARG A 294 12.75 -6.66 17.51
C ARG A 294 12.92 -7.00 18.98
N VAL A 295 12.49 -8.21 19.35
CA VAL A 295 13.00 -8.83 20.57
C VAL A 295 14.50 -8.70 20.38
N SER A 296 15.13 -7.73 21.06
CA SER A 296 16.58 -7.74 21.17
C SER A 296 16.87 -9.15 21.63
N PRO A 297 17.62 -9.95 20.84
CA PRO A 297 17.89 -11.33 21.21
C PRO A 297 18.38 -11.26 22.64
N THR A 298 17.57 -11.79 23.55
CA THR A 298 17.83 -11.69 24.98
C THR A 298 19.13 -12.44 25.13
N ALA A 299 20.23 -11.70 25.31
CA ALA A 299 21.56 -12.25 25.18
C ALA A 299 21.68 -13.45 26.13
N PRO A 300 21.85 -14.69 25.61
CA PRO A 300 22.59 -15.65 26.38
C PRO A 300 24.03 -15.14 26.33
N HIS A 301 24.64 -14.94 27.50
CA HIS A 301 26.09 -14.83 27.62
C HIS A 301 26.73 -16.13 27.08
N ALA A 302 26.91 -16.20 25.77
CA ALA A 302 27.67 -17.20 25.07
C ALA A 302 28.58 -16.42 24.14
N VAL A 303 29.89 -16.62 24.28
CA VAL A 303 30.92 -16.00 23.46
C VAL A 303 30.55 -16.17 21.99
N SER A 304 30.10 -15.08 21.36
CA SER A 304 29.60 -15.06 20.00
C SER A 304 30.77 -15.30 19.06
N SER A 305 30.71 -16.37 18.26
CA SER A 305 31.60 -16.53 17.11
C SER A 305 31.56 -15.26 16.24
N PRO A 306 32.68 -14.83 15.64
CA PRO A 306 32.69 -13.64 14.79
C PRO A 306 31.71 -13.81 13.63
N GLY A 307 30.72 -12.91 13.56
CA GLY A 307 29.78 -12.84 12.44
C GLY A 307 30.37 -12.03 11.29
N THR A 308 29.93 -12.29 10.07
CA THR A 308 30.25 -11.43 8.92
C THR A 308 29.19 -10.34 8.81
N TYR A 309 29.62 -9.09 8.64
CA TYR A 309 28.77 -7.93 8.51
C TYR A 309 29.20 -7.09 7.31
N THR A 310 28.23 -6.59 6.57
CA THR A 310 28.45 -5.54 5.56
C THR A 310 28.24 -4.19 6.22
N TYR A 311 29.15 -3.25 6.00
CA TYR A 311 29.04 -1.89 6.52
C TYR A 311 28.86 -0.87 5.39
N LEU A 312 28.14 0.21 5.69
CA LEU A 312 27.92 1.34 4.80
C LEU A 312 28.06 2.65 5.57
N LEU A 313 29.03 3.49 5.20
CA LEU A 313 29.21 4.84 5.75
C LEU A 313 28.28 5.83 5.04
N GLN A 314 27.47 6.54 5.82
CA GLN A 314 26.67 7.67 5.37
C GLN A 314 27.15 8.98 5.97
N ILE A 315 26.97 10.05 5.22
CA ILE A 315 27.27 11.42 5.63
C ILE A 315 26.01 12.27 5.58
N LEU A 316 25.88 13.19 6.54
CA LEU A 316 24.81 14.18 6.55
C LEU A 316 25.36 15.51 6.00
N PRO A 317 24.95 15.96 4.80
CA PRO A 317 25.30 17.29 4.31
C PRO A 317 24.53 18.38 5.08
N LEU A 318 25.09 19.58 5.17
CA LEU A 318 24.56 20.73 5.95
C LEU A 318 23.09 21.14 5.65
N ARG A 319 22.47 20.64 4.57
CA ARG A 319 21.10 20.97 4.15
C ARG A 319 20.35 19.80 3.49
N GLY A 320 20.58 18.55 3.88
CA GLY A 320 19.90 17.41 3.24
C GLY A 320 19.92 16.12 4.05
N GLY A 321 19.27 15.08 3.54
CA GLY A 321 19.23 13.76 4.18
C GLY A 321 20.55 13.00 4.07
N TRP A 322 20.64 11.90 4.81
CA TRP A 322 21.80 11.00 4.82
C TRP A 322 22.11 10.50 3.41
N ALA A 323 23.35 10.71 2.98
CA ALA A 323 23.82 10.31 1.66
C ALA A 323 24.98 9.34 1.78
N THR A 324 25.00 8.34 0.90
CA THR A 324 26.15 7.47 0.69
C THR A 324 27.18 8.16 -0.19
N LEU A 325 28.46 8.08 0.18
CA LEU A 325 29.57 8.58 -0.62
C LEU A 325 29.84 7.64 -1.81
N ARG A 326 29.44 8.07 -3.01
CA ARG A 326 29.72 7.40 -4.28
C ARG A 326 30.58 8.28 -5.20
N ASP A 327 31.43 7.66 -6.01
CA ASP A 327 32.16 8.32 -7.08
C ASP A 327 31.16 8.84 -8.12
N PRO A 328 31.18 10.14 -8.48
CA PRO A 328 30.20 10.73 -9.38
C PRO A 328 30.35 10.28 -10.84
N ARG A 329 31.50 9.71 -11.24
CA ARG A 329 31.76 9.26 -12.61
C ARG A 329 31.42 7.79 -12.81
N THR A 330 31.69 6.94 -11.81
CA THR A 330 31.47 5.50 -11.94
C THR A 330 30.20 5.02 -11.20
N GLY A 331 29.73 5.77 -10.21
CA GLY A 331 28.63 5.37 -9.32
C GLY A 331 29.07 4.37 -8.24
N ASP A 332 30.34 3.96 -8.22
CA ASP A 332 30.89 3.04 -7.23
C ASP A 332 30.99 3.70 -5.86
N PHE A 333 31.07 2.88 -4.81
CA PHE A 333 31.33 3.40 -3.47
C PHE A 333 32.76 3.94 -3.39
N HIS A 334 32.94 5.05 -2.68
CA HIS A 334 34.29 5.49 -2.34
C HIS A 334 35.01 4.42 -1.50
N ASP A 335 36.30 4.23 -1.74
CA ASP A 335 37.08 3.22 -1.03
C ASP A 335 36.99 3.43 0.50
N GLY A 336 36.74 2.32 1.21
CA GLY A 336 36.52 2.31 2.66
C GLY A 336 35.18 2.87 3.16
N THR A 337 34.23 3.24 2.30
CA THR A 337 32.86 3.64 2.72
C THR A 337 31.85 2.50 2.64
N PHE A 338 32.20 1.40 1.99
CA PHE A 338 31.37 0.21 1.86
C PHE A 338 32.25 -1.06 1.82
N GLY A 339 31.82 -2.11 2.48
CA GLY A 339 32.53 -3.40 2.44
C GLY A 339 32.01 -4.41 3.45
N ALA A 340 32.64 -5.58 3.50
CA ALA A 340 32.36 -6.60 4.51
C ALA A 340 33.48 -6.67 5.56
N LEU A 341 33.13 -7.02 6.79
CA LEU A 341 34.04 -7.27 7.90
C LEU A 341 33.58 -8.48 8.69
N SER A 342 34.51 -9.16 9.36
CA SER A 342 34.18 -10.24 10.30
C SER A 342 34.52 -9.79 11.69
N ALA A 343 33.51 -9.75 12.56
CA ALA A 343 33.63 -9.20 13.89
C ALA A 343 32.54 -9.78 14.81
N PRO A 344 32.81 -9.92 16.11
CA PRO A 344 31.75 -10.21 17.05
C PRO A 344 30.80 -8.98 17.19
N PRO A 345 29.49 -9.19 17.37
CA PRO A 345 28.50 -8.11 17.40
C PRO A 345 28.82 -6.99 18.40
N GLU A 346 29.39 -7.35 19.55
CA GLU A 346 29.77 -6.43 20.62
C GLU A 346 30.90 -5.45 20.23
N SER A 347 31.68 -5.77 19.19
CA SER A 347 32.77 -4.91 18.71
C SER A 347 32.34 -3.92 17.63
N LEU A 348 31.13 -4.08 17.07
CA LEU A 348 30.61 -3.23 15.99
C LEU A 348 30.54 -1.73 16.35
N PRO A 349 30.18 -1.31 17.58
CA PRO A 349 30.24 0.11 17.96
C PRO A 349 31.65 0.69 17.86
N GLY A 350 32.68 -0.05 18.31
CA GLY A 350 34.08 0.37 18.20
C GLY A 350 34.55 0.48 16.75
N LEU A 351 34.21 -0.52 15.94
CA LEU A 351 34.51 -0.52 14.50
C LEU A 351 33.81 0.64 13.77
N ALA A 352 32.59 1.00 14.18
CA ALA A 352 31.89 2.16 13.64
C ALA A 352 32.67 3.45 13.94
N GLN A 353 33.19 3.62 15.16
CA GLN A 353 34.00 4.79 15.51
C GLN A 353 35.29 4.84 14.68
N ASP A 354 35.97 3.71 14.50
CA ASP A 354 37.18 3.64 13.69
C ASP A 354 36.91 4.01 12.23
N LEU A 355 35.80 3.53 11.66
CA LEU A 355 35.36 3.90 10.31
C LEU A 355 35.01 5.39 10.23
N ILE A 356 34.25 5.94 11.18
CA ILE A 356 33.87 7.37 11.21
C ILE A 356 35.10 8.27 11.31
N LYS A 357 36.09 7.89 12.13
CA LYS A 357 37.32 8.65 12.39
C LYS A 357 38.21 8.75 11.15
N ARG A 358 38.25 7.72 10.29
CA ARG A 358 38.98 7.76 9.00
C ARG A 358 38.52 8.92 8.11
N PHE A 359 37.28 9.35 8.27
CA PHE A 359 36.64 10.39 7.46
C PHE A 359 36.39 11.71 8.24
N GLU A 360 37.04 11.90 9.39
CA GLU A 360 36.86 13.06 10.27
C GLU A 360 37.15 14.41 9.60
N ARG A 361 38.13 14.43 8.68
CA ARG A 361 38.53 15.65 7.95
C ARG A 361 37.45 16.24 7.05
N MET A 362 36.34 15.54 6.81
CA MET A 362 35.25 16.04 5.96
C MET A 362 34.35 17.06 6.66
N GLY A 363 34.44 17.22 7.99
CA GLY A 363 33.66 18.23 8.74
C GLY A 363 32.13 18.07 8.70
N LYS A 364 31.64 16.88 8.31
CA LYS A 364 30.21 16.52 8.24
C LYS A 364 29.88 15.47 9.27
N SER A 365 28.62 15.41 9.73
CA SER A 365 28.15 14.32 10.59
C SER A 365 28.15 12.99 9.83
N ARG A 366 28.51 11.91 10.51
CA ARG A 366 28.77 10.58 9.93
C ARG A 366 28.06 9.50 10.74
N ARG A 367 27.58 8.47 10.05
CA ARG A 367 27.08 7.24 10.66
C ARG A 367 27.47 6.03 9.83
N VAL A 368 27.57 4.87 10.47
CA VAL A 368 27.84 3.58 9.81
C VAL A 368 26.63 2.68 10.03
N LEU A 369 26.09 2.14 8.94
CA LEU A 369 25.04 1.14 8.97
C LEU A 369 25.69 -0.22 8.84
N PHE A 370 25.28 -1.17 9.67
CA PHE A 370 25.67 -2.57 9.54
C PHE A 370 24.50 -3.40 9.02
N PHE A 371 24.82 -4.38 8.19
CA PHE A 371 23.91 -5.40 7.68
C PHE A 371 24.52 -6.75 8.02
N GLU A 372 23.70 -7.71 8.42
CA GLU A 372 24.18 -9.05 8.72
C GLU A 372 24.47 -9.83 7.42
N GLY A 373 25.62 -10.51 7.39
CA GLY A 373 26.14 -11.25 6.24
C GLY A 373 27.01 -10.42 5.29
N ASP A 374 27.64 -11.10 4.32
CA ASP A 374 28.26 -10.46 3.16
C ASP A 374 27.18 -10.15 2.11
N ARG A 375 26.85 -8.86 2.00
CA ARG A 375 25.84 -8.29 1.10
C ARG A 375 26.48 -7.33 0.11
N THR A 376 27.78 -7.43 -0.12
CA THR A 376 28.51 -6.54 -1.04
C THR A 376 28.02 -6.61 -2.49
N GLN A 377 27.38 -7.71 -2.87
CA GLN A 377 26.79 -7.95 -4.21
C GLN A 377 25.25 -7.85 -4.23
N GLN A 378 24.62 -7.43 -3.12
CA GLN A 378 23.17 -7.39 -2.99
C GLN A 378 22.65 -5.95 -2.92
N ASN A 379 21.39 -5.75 -3.30
CA ASN A 379 20.70 -4.49 -3.05
C ASN A 379 20.41 -4.38 -1.55
N LEU A 380 20.90 -3.32 -0.92
CA LEU A 380 20.67 -3.05 0.50
C LEU A 380 19.37 -2.27 0.69
N SER A 381 18.44 -2.79 1.50
CA SER A 381 17.26 -2.05 1.98
C SER A 381 17.49 -1.48 3.38
N THR A 382 16.80 -0.39 3.73
CA THR A 382 16.79 0.14 5.10
C THR A 382 16.21 -0.85 6.12
N ASP A 383 15.35 -1.75 5.67
CA ASP A 383 14.72 -2.79 6.50
C ASP A 383 15.73 -3.86 6.94
N ASP A 384 16.81 -4.03 6.15
CA ASP A 384 17.88 -5.00 6.39
C ASP A 384 18.93 -4.53 7.40
N VAL A 385 18.82 -3.29 7.89
CA VAL A 385 19.83 -2.71 8.76
C VAL A 385 19.83 -3.44 10.11
N TYR A 386 20.96 -4.05 10.43
CA TYR A 386 21.23 -4.68 11.71
C TYR A 386 21.31 -3.63 12.82
N GLY A 387 22.07 -2.56 12.61
CA GLY A 387 22.18 -1.43 13.53
C GLY A 387 23.01 -0.27 12.98
N ILE A 388 22.91 0.88 13.63
CA ILE A 388 23.62 2.12 13.25
C ILE A 388 24.63 2.48 14.34
N GLY A 389 25.89 2.67 13.97
CA GLY A 389 26.88 3.37 14.78
C GLY A 389 26.93 4.86 14.41
N THR A 390 26.75 5.74 15.39
CA THR A 390 26.82 7.21 15.23
C THR A 390 28.09 7.77 15.86
N GLU A 391 28.51 8.96 15.44
CA GLU A 391 29.68 9.64 16.02
C GLU A 391 29.52 9.82 17.53
N GLY A 392 30.47 9.28 18.31
CA GLY A 392 30.44 9.31 19.78
C GLY A 392 29.49 8.28 20.44
N GLY A 393 28.76 7.47 19.66
CA GLY A 393 27.91 6.41 20.17
C GLY A 393 28.69 5.21 20.72
N THR A 394 28.33 4.74 21.91
CA THR A 394 28.92 3.55 22.56
C THR A 394 28.17 2.25 22.28
N ALA A 395 27.01 2.33 21.63
CA ALA A 395 26.17 1.21 21.26
C ALA A 395 25.58 1.41 19.86
N LEU A 396 25.17 0.31 19.21
CA LEU A 396 24.41 0.40 17.97
C LEU A 396 22.98 0.84 18.28
N SER A 397 22.47 1.81 17.54
CA SER A 397 21.07 2.23 17.60
C SER A 397 20.24 1.48 16.55
N PRO A 398 18.94 1.24 16.79
CA PRO A 398 18.04 0.76 15.75
C PRO A 398 18.00 1.75 14.59
N TYR A 399 17.71 1.24 13.38
CA TYR A 399 17.61 2.12 12.22
C TYR A 399 16.50 3.15 12.43
N SER A 400 16.84 4.41 12.24
CA SER A 400 15.89 5.51 12.14
C SER A 400 16.38 6.46 11.05
N GLU A 401 15.44 7.00 10.26
CA GLU A 401 15.79 8.00 9.24
C GLU A 401 16.47 9.21 9.89
N GLY A 402 16.10 9.54 11.15
CA GLY A 402 16.60 10.70 11.88
C GLY A 402 16.29 12.02 11.18
N PRO A 403 16.49 13.18 11.83
CA PRO A 403 16.65 14.44 11.12
C PRO A 403 17.96 14.51 10.33
#